data_AF-A0A8J6LQ52-F1
#
_entry.id   AF-A0A8J6LQ52-F1
#
_cell.length_a   1.000
_cell.length_b   1.000
_cell.length_c   1.000
_cell.angle_alpha   90.00
_cell.angle_beta   90.00
_cell.angle_gamma   90.00
#
_symmetry.space_group_name_H-M   'P 1'
#
loop_
_entity.id
_entity.type
_entity.pdbx_description
1 polymer ?
#
loop_
_entity_poly.entity_id
_entity_poly.type
_entity_poly.pdbx_seq_one_letter_code
_entity_poly.pdbx_strand_id
1 'polypeptide(L)'
;MTTEFRELAAAILDEQLRMDPVGATSLGDHRFDDRLPASGPDARAADLATHRAGLAALAALPPAADAAEQVDREILAHQVRRAVFELTELCQH
;
A
#
# COMPACT_ATOMS: atom_id res chain seq x y z
N MET A 1 4.80 12.75 -14.92
CA MET A 1 5.05 11.94 -13.72
C MET A 1 6.46 12.14 -13.19
N THR A 2 6.60 12.54 -11.92
CA THR A 2 7.89 12.74 -11.22
C THR A 2 8.57 11.42 -10.85
N THR A 3 9.91 11.45 -10.75
CA THR A 3 10.71 10.30 -10.28
C THR A 3 10.41 9.96 -8.83
N GLU A 4 10.28 10.98 -7.98
CA GLU A 4 9.99 10.85 -6.55
C GLU A 4 8.65 10.11 -6.30
N PHE A 5 7.57 10.51 -6.99
CA PHE A 5 6.29 9.80 -6.87
C PHE A 5 6.42 8.34 -7.35
N ARG A 6 7.10 8.10 -8.47
CA ARG A 6 7.25 6.74 -9.02
C ARG A 6 8.00 5.81 -8.07
N GLU A 7 9.06 6.30 -7.44
CA GLU A 7 9.83 5.52 -6.46
C GLU A 7 9.02 5.25 -5.19
N LEU A 8 8.30 6.25 -4.68
CA LEU A 8 7.42 6.08 -3.53
C LEU A 8 6.27 5.11 -3.84
N ALA A 9 5.62 5.25 -5.00
CA ALA A 9 4.54 4.37 -5.43
C ALA A 9 5.03 2.93 -5.57
N ALA A 10 6.20 2.72 -6.16
CA ALA A 10 6.80 1.39 -6.26
C ALA A 10 7.08 0.79 -4.86
N ALA A 11 7.61 1.59 -3.93
CA ALA A 11 7.87 1.12 -2.56
C ALA A 11 6.56 0.74 -1.82
N ILE A 12 5.51 1.54 -1.96
CA ILE A 12 4.19 1.25 -1.35
C ILE A 12 3.60 -0.03 -1.95
N LEU A 13 3.63 -0.17 -3.28
CA LEU A 13 3.08 -1.34 -3.96
C LEU A 13 3.87 -2.61 -3.61
N ASP A 14 5.20 -2.56 -3.58
CA ASP A 14 6.04 -3.71 -3.22
C ASP A 14 5.76 -4.18 -1.79
N GLU A 15 5.58 -3.22 -0.87
CA GLU A 15 5.23 -3.50 0.51
C GLU A 15 3.81 -4.10 0.63
N GLN A 16 2.83 -3.60 -0.15
CA GLN A 16 1.50 -4.20 -0.21
C GLN A 16 1.53 -5.65 -0.71
N LEU A 17 2.29 -5.94 -1.76
CA LEU A 17 2.44 -7.29 -2.30
C LEU A 17 3.13 -8.22 -1.28
N ARG A 18 4.09 -7.69 -0.51
CA ARG A 18 4.77 -8.43 0.55
C ARG A 18 3.84 -8.77 1.72
N MET A 19 2.89 -7.88 2.04
CA MET A 19 1.89 -8.10 3.12
C MET A 19 0.77 -9.05 2.69
N ASP A 20 0.42 -9.09 1.39
CA ASP A 20 -0.54 -10.02 0.81
C ASP A 20 0.08 -10.94 -0.26
N PRO A 21 0.83 -11.98 0.16
CA PRO A 21 1.41 -12.96 -0.76
C PRO A 21 0.39 -13.62 -1.68
N VAL A 22 -0.84 -13.85 -1.22
CA VAL A 22 -1.90 -14.50 -2.02
C VAL A 22 -2.41 -13.57 -3.12
N GLY A 23 -2.59 -12.29 -2.79
CA GLY A 23 -2.87 -11.25 -3.77
C GLY A 23 -1.73 -11.09 -4.78
N ALA A 24 -0.48 -11.15 -4.32
CA ALA A 24 0.70 -11.10 -5.20
C ALA A 24 0.70 -12.24 -6.23
N THR A 25 0.50 -13.50 -5.80
CA THR A 25 0.37 -14.64 -6.72
C THR A 25 -0.78 -14.42 -7.73
N SER A 26 -1.91 -13.88 -7.27
CA SER A 26 -3.07 -13.61 -8.12
C SER A 26 -2.79 -12.54 -9.19
N LEU A 27 -1.86 -11.63 -8.93
CA LEU A 27 -1.38 -10.62 -9.87
C LEU A 27 -0.22 -11.13 -10.76
N GLY A 28 0.20 -12.39 -10.60
CA GLY A 28 1.32 -13.01 -11.31
C GLY A 28 2.70 -12.71 -10.70
N ASP A 29 2.74 -12.12 -9.50
CA ASP A 29 3.97 -11.93 -8.75
C ASP A 29 4.22 -13.11 -7.82
N HIS A 30 5.10 -14.01 -8.27
CA HIS A 30 5.43 -15.24 -7.57
C HIS A 30 6.57 -15.09 -6.55
N ARG A 31 7.06 -13.87 -6.28
CA ARG A 31 8.19 -13.63 -5.36
C ARG A 31 7.90 -14.06 -3.91
N PHE A 32 6.64 -14.25 -3.55
CA PHE A 32 6.20 -14.56 -2.18
C PHE A 32 5.40 -15.87 -2.08
N ASP A 33 5.42 -16.72 -3.10
CA ASP A 33 4.65 -17.99 -3.13
C ASP A 33 5.03 -18.97 -2.01
N ASP A 34 6.19 -18.79 -1.38
CA ASP A 34 6.67 -19.56 -0.23
C ASP A 34 6.15 -19.04 1.12
N ARG A 35 5.32 -17.98 1.13
CA ARG A 35 4.85 -17.30 2.34
C ARG A 35 3.34 -17.30 2.47
N LEU A 36 2.88 -17.24 3.72
CA LEU A 36 1.49 -16.95 4.06
C LEU A 36 1.38 -15.54 4.65
N PRO A 37 0.21 -14.87 4.51
CA PRO A 37 -0.04 -13.60 5.18
C PRO A 37 0.18 -13.73 6.69
N ALA A 38 0.87 -12.74 7.28
CA ALA A 38 1.03 -12.67 8.72
C ALA A 38 -0.34 -12.45 9.38
N SER A 39 -0.57 -13.05 10.56
CA SER A 39 -1.85 -12.98 11.24
C SER A 39 -1.70 -12.66 12.73
N GLY A 40 -2.77 -12.11 13.32
CA GLY A 40 -2.80 -11.70 14.72
C GLY A 40 -2.70 -10.18 14.91
N PRO A 41 -2.84 -9.70 16.17
CA PRO A 41 -2.92 -8.28 16.48
C PRO A 41 -1.63 -7.52 16.18
N ASP A 42 -0.46 -8.12 16.44
CA ASP A 42 0.83 -7.46 16.21
C ASP A 42 1.11 -7.26 14.71
N ALA A 43 0.78 -8.26 13.88
CA ALA A 43 0.87 -8.16 12.43
C ALA A 43 -0.03 -7.05 11.89
N ARG A 44 -1.30 -7.02 12.32
CA ARG A 44 -2.24 -5.95 11.93
C ARG A 44 -1.76 -4.56 12.35
N ALA A 45 -1.17 -4.44 13.54
CA ALA A 45 -0.64 -3.17 14.03
C ALA A 45 0.56 -2.70 13.19
N ALA A 46 1.44 -3.63 12.78
CA ALA A 46 2.56 -3.34 11.89
C ALA A 46 2.07 -2.90 10.50
N ASP A 47 1.15 -3.65 9.89
CA ASP A 47 0.58 -3.32 8.57
C ASP A 47 -0.13 -1.96 8.59
N LEU A 48 -0.89 -1.67 9.65
CA LEU A 48 -1.54 -0.37 9.84
C LEU A 48 -0.52 0.77 9.95
N ALA A 49 0.57 0.57 10.70
CA ALA A 49 1.63 1.57 10.82
C ALA A 49 2.28 1.84 9.46
N THR A 50 2.56 0.79 8.68
CA THR A 50 3.09 0.87 7.33
C THR A 50 2.16 1.65 6.39
N HIS A 51 0.87 1.32 6.35
CA HIS A 51 -0.09 2.02 5.48
C HIS A 51 -0.23 3.51 5.86
N ARG A 52 -0.24 3.83 7.16
CA ARG A 52 -0.28 5.23 7.63
C ARG A 52 0.98 5.99 7.23
N ALA A 53 2.16 5.37 7.32
CA ALA A 53 3.40 5.97 6.86
C ALA A 53 3.38 6.23 5.35
N GLY A 54 2.85 5.30 4.55
CA GLY A 54 2.66 5.48 3.11
C GLY A 54 1.75 6.65 2.76
N LEU A 55 0.61 6.81 3.45
CA LEU A 55 -0.29 7.96 3.27
C LEU A 55 0.39 9.29 3.65
N ALA A 56 1.15 9.31 4.75
CA ALA A 56 1.90 10.49 5.16
C ALA A 56 2.95 10.87 4.11
N ALA A 57 3.66 9.89 3.55
CA ALA A 57 4.64 10.13 2.48
C ALA A 57 3.97 10.65 1.19
N LEU A 58 2.83 10.08 0.79
CA LEU A 58 2.07 10.56 -0.38
C LEU A 58 1.58 11.99 -0.19
N ALA A 59 1.14 12.36 1.02
CA ALA A 59 0.69 13.70 1.34
C ALA A 59 1.83 14.74 1.38
N ALA A 60 3.07 14.29 1.61
CA ALA A 60 4.25 15.15 1.66
C ALA A 60 4.87 15.44 0.28
N LEU A 61 4.44 14.75 -0.77
CA LEU A 61 4.96 14.95 -2.12
C LEU A 61 4.69 16.37 -2.62
N PRO A 62 5.60 16.95 -3.44
CA PRO A 62 5.34 18.21 -4.13
C PRO A 62 4.14 18.07 -5.07
N PRO A 63 3.53 19.18 -5.54
CA PRO A 63 2.43 19.14 -6.51
C PRO A 63 2.73 18.21 -7.70
N ALA A 64 1.71 17.48 -8.17
CA ALA A 64 1.86 16.57 -9.30
C ALA A 64 2.35 17.32 -10.55
N ALA A 65 3.21 16.69 -11.34
CA ALA A 65 3.76 17.31 -12.55
C ALA A 65 2.72 17.43 -13.68
N ASP A 66 1.72 16.55 -13.69
CA ASP A 66 0.65 16.51 -14.68
C ASP A 66 -0.62 15.85 -14.12
N ALA A 67 -1.70 15.87 -14.91
CA ALA A 67 -2.98 15.29 -14.53
C ALA A 67 -2.93 13.76 -14.39
N ALA A 68 -2.05 13.07 -15.14
CA ALA A 68 -1.92 11.62 -15.05
C ALA A 68 -1.33 11.22 -13.69
N GLU A 69 -0.26 11.87 -13.26
CA GLU A 69 0.34 11.70 -11.94
C GLU A 69 -0.65 12.06 -10.83
N GLN A 70 -1.48 13.09 -11.02
CA GLN A 70 -2.53 13.42 -10.05
C GLN A 70 -3.54 12.27 -9.89
N VAL A 71 -3.98 11.68 -11.00
CA VAL A 71 -4.90 10.53 -10.97
C VAL A 71 -4.24 9.31 -10.32
N ASP A 72 -3.01 8.99 -10.68
CA ASP A 72 -2.28 7.85 -10.11
C ASP A 72 -2.08 8.01 -8.58
N ARG A 73 -1.75 9.22 -8.12
CA ARG A 73 -1.65 9.55 -6.70
C ARG A 73 -2.98 9.34 -5.97
N GLU A 74 -4.09 9.76 -6.54
CA GLU A 74 -5.42 9.59 -5.93
C GLU A 74 -5.83 8.12 -5.89
N ILE A 75 -5.60 7.36 -6.96
CA ILE A 75 -5.88 5.92 -7.01
C ILE A 75 -5.09 5.20 -5.91
N LEU A 76 -3.78 5.44 -5.83
CA LEU A 76 -2.93 4.81 -4.83
C LEU A 76 -3.34 5.22 -3.41
N ALA A 77 -3.57 6.51 -3.15
CA ALA A 77 -4.02 6.97 -1.85
C ALA A 77 -5.37 6.37 -1.46
N HIS A 78 -6.30 6.21 -2.39
CA HIS A 78 -7.59 5.55 -2.15
C HIS A 78 -7.40 4.07 -1.77
N GLN A 79 -6.54 3.34 -2.48
CA GLN A 79 -6.23 1.95 -2.17
C GLN A 79 -5.61 1.79 -0.76
N VAL A 80 -4.66 2.65 -0.39
CA VAL A 80 -4.04 2.60 0.94
C VAL A 80 -5.03 2.99 2.05
N ARG A 81 -5.89 3.99 1.82
CA ARG A 81 -6.97 4.35 2.77
C ARG A 81 -7.95 3.21 2.99
N ARG A 82 -8.29 2.47 1.92
CA ARG A 82 -9.12 1.27 2.03
C ARG A 82 -8.45 0.22 2.91
N ALA A 83 -7.16 -0.07 2.72
CA ALA A 83 -6.44 -1.03 3.56
C ALA A 83 -6.42 -0.61 5.04
N VAL A 84 -6.20 0.68 5.32
CA VAL A 84 -6.32 1.23 6.69
C VAL A 84 -7.72 0.96 7.27
N PHE A 85 -8.78 1.25 6.50
CA PHE A 85 -10.15 1.02 6.93
C PHE A 85 -10.45 -0.46 7.21
N GLU A 86 -9.98 -1.38 6.36
CA GLU A 86 -10.17 -2.82 6.56
C GLU A 86 -9.51 -3.29 7.88
N LEU A 87 -8.29 -2.80 8.15
CA LEU A 87 -7.55 -3.13 9.38
C LEU A 87 -8.13 -2.49 10.64
N THR A 88 -8.73 -1.29 10.56
CA THR A 88 -9.25 -0.58 11.74
C THR A 88 -10.72 -0.82 12.00
N GLU A 89 -11.57 -0.92 10.98
CA GLU A 89 -13.03 -0.95 11.13
C GLU A 89 -13.61 -2.35 10.89
N LEU A 90 -13.09 -3.12 9.93
CA LEU A 90 -13.64 -4.45 9.62
C LEU A 90 -13.09 -5.55 10.54
N CYS A 91 -11.84 -5.45 10.97
CA CYS A 91 -11.23 -6.42 11.90
C CYS A 91 -11.66 -6.27 13.37
N GLN A 92 -12.62 -5.39 13.70
CA GLN A 92 -13.15 -5.22 15.06
C GLN A 92 -14.24 -6.23 15.45
N HIS A 93 -14.63 -7.14 14.56
CA HIS A 93 -15.72 -8.11 14.77
C HIS A 93 -15.23 -9.55 14.61
#